data_AF-A0A1F4EUJ8-F1
#
_entry.id   AF-A0A1F4EUJ8-F1
#
_cell.length_a   1.000
_cell.length_b   1.000
_cell.length_c   1.000
_cell.angle_alpha   90.00
_cell.angle_beta   90.00
_cell.angle_gamma   90.00
#
_symmetry.space_group_name_H-M   'P 1'
#
loop_
_entity.id
_entity.type
_entity.pdbx_description
1 polymer ?
#
loop_
_entity_poly.entity_id
_entity_poly.type
_entity_poly.pdbx_seq_one_letter_code
_entity_poly.pdbx_strand_id
1 'polypeptide(L)'
;MPSQRELPLSIPELSPEAPFIPVRMVNEYVYCPRLAYLEWVQGEFAHNADTIEGAIKHRRVDKGEGALPEQPKDDEAIHARSVSLSSARLGIVAKIDLVEGEGTRVTPVDYKRGKRPHVAAGAYDPERVQVCAQGLLLREHGYECEAGVLYFAGSKERVPVAFDEALVELTLSSVQALRGLALAGHIPEPLADSPKCPRCSLAGICMPDEVRFLNEPVVEPRPLFPSAQDALPLYVQTPRGFVRKDGERLVIEVEKEKVAEARLLEVSQVALFGHTMISAATLHECFRRGIPVTWHTYGGWFVGHTVGTGHHNVEMPRPH
;
A
#
# COMPACT_ATOMS: atom_id res chain seq x y z
N MET A 1 -14.10 32.84 13.23
CA MET A 1 -14.15 31.38 13.42
C MET A 1 -13.79 31.09 14.87
N PRO A 2 -14.68 30.53 15.70
CA PRO A 2 -14.31 30.15 17.06
C PRO A 2 -13.21 29.08 16.96
N SER A 3 -12.09 29.27 17.68
CA SER A 3 -11.00 28.31 17.74
C SER A 3 -11.52 27.03 18.39
N GLN A 4 -11.73 25.99 17.60
CA GLN A 4 -12.03 24.67 18.11
C GLN A 4 -10.81 24.21 18.91
N ARG A 5 -10.90 24.22 20.24
CA ARG A 5 -9.88 23.65 21.10
C ARG A 5 -9.90 22.14 20.88
N GLU A 6 -8.76 21.58 20.46
CA GLU A 6 -8.58 20.13 20.41
C GLU A 6 -8.83 19.57 21.81
N LEU A 7 -9.85 18.74 21.93
CA LEU A 7 -10.09 18.00 23.16
C LEU A 7 -9.07 16.85 23.18
N PRO A 8 -8.25 16.72 24.24
CA PRO A 8 -7.41 15.55 24.41
C PRO A 8 -8.33 14.36 24.68
N LEU A 9 -8.76 13.69 23.62
CA LEU A 9 -9.52 12.46 23.71
C LEU A 9 -8.55 11.37 24.18
N SER A 10 -8.67 10.97 25.45
CA SER A 10 -8.03 9.76 25.95
C SER A 10 -8.59 8.57 25.16
N ILE A 11 -7.75 7.98 24.32
CA ILE A 11 -8.14 6.87 23.44
C ILE A 11 -8.20 5.57 24.27
N PRO A 12 -9.21 4.71 24.05
CA PRO A 12 -9.26 3.38 24.65
C PRO A 12 -8.01 2.56 24.29
N GLU A 13 -7.63 1.66 25.20
CA GLU A 13 -6.55 0.69 24.97
C GLU A 13 -6.79 -0.07 23.66
N LEU A 14 -5.70 -0.32 22.91
CA LEU A 14 -5.77 -1.09 21.68
C LEU A 14 -6.44 -2.43 21.93
N SER A 15 -7.36 -2.82 21.04
CA SER A 15 -7.74 -4.24 20.95
C SER A 15 -6.46 -5.07 20.79
N PRO A 16 -6.33 -6.21 21.48
CA PRO A 16 -5.17 -7.09 21.37
C PRO A 16 -4.83 -7.52 19.92
N GLU A 17 -5.78 -7.37 19.00
CA GLU A 17 -5.66 -7.73 17.58
C GLU A 17 -5.25 -6.56 16.67
N ALA A 18 -5.24 -5.32 17.16
CA ALA A 18 -4.88 -4.17 16.34
C ALA A 18 -3.35 -4.10 16.13
N PRO A 19 -2.86 -3.97 14.88
CA PRO A 19 -1.43 -3.96 14.61
C PRO A 19 -0.75 -2.70 15.15
N PHE A 20 0.46 -2.89 15.70
CA PHE A 20 1.30 -1.76 16.09
C PHE A 20 1.71 -0.93 14.88
N ILE A 21 1.62 0.39 15.01
CA ILE A 21 2.09 1.30 13.96
C ILE A 21 3.62 1.34 14.02
N PRO A 22 4.34 1.01 12.93
CA PRO A 22 5.78 1.19 12.89
C PRO A 22 6.14 2.67 13.05
N VAL A 23 7.11 3.00 13.90
CA VAL A 23 7.54 4.40 14.15
C VAL A 23 7.97 5.11 12.86
N ARG A 24 8.49 4.37 11.87
CA ARG A 24 8.74 4.90 10.53
C ARG A 24 7.47 5.48 9.89
N MET A 25 6.31 4.84 10.03
CA MET A 25 5.06 5.36 9.46
C MET A 25 4.60 6.64 10.15
N VAL A 26 4.95 6.85 11.42
CA VAL A 26 4.71 8.13 12.12
C VAL A 26 5.55 9.24 11.50
N ASN A 27 6.82 8.96 11.15
CA ASN A 27 7.64 9.89 10.38
C ASN A 27 6.96 10.24 9.04
N GLU A 28 6.57 9.22 8.27
CA GLU A 28 5.93 9.44 6.96
C GLU A 28 4.62 10.23 7.08
N TYR A 29 3.86 10.04 8.17
CA TYR A 29 2.63 10.80 8.43
C TYR A 29 2.91 12.29 8.64
N VAL A 30 3.91 12.62 9.46
CA VAL A 30 4.36 14.00 9.67
C VAL A 30 4.92 14.60 8.37
N TYR A 31 5.53 13.79 7.52
CA TYR A 31 5.96 14.23 6.20
C TYR A 31 4.76 14.54 5.28
N CYS A 32 3.84 13.58 5.14
CA CYS A 32 2.62 13.66 4.33
C CYS A 32 1.61 12.59 4.79
N PRO A 33 0.41 12.95 5.30
CA PRO A 33 -0.62 11.99 5.70
C PRO A 33 -1.03 11.02 4.59
N ARG A 34 -1.10 11.51 3.34
CA ARG A 34 -1.41 10.67 2.18
C ARG A 34 -0.31 9.66 1.89
N LEU A 35 0.96 10.03 2.03
CA LEU A 35 2.09 9.09 1.87
C LEU A 35 1.99 7.95 2.88
N ALA A 36 1.79 8.28 4.16
CA ALA A 36 1.62 7.27 5.21
C ALA A 36 0.40 6.36 4.94
N TYR A 37 -0.70 6.90 4.42
CA TYR A 37 -1.85 6.08 4.04
C TYR A 37 -1.53 5.10 2.92
N LEU A 38 -0.89 5.57 1.84
CA LEU A 38 -0.49 4.74 0.71
C LEU A 38 0.47 3.62 1.16
N GLU A 39 1.50 3.96 1.94
CA GLU A 39 2.50 2.98 2.40
C GLU A 39 1.93 1.99 3.44
N TRP A 40 1.22 2.49 4.47
CA TRP A 40 0.79 1.65 5.59
C TRP A 40 -0.54 0.95 5.37
N VAL A 41 -1.54 1.67 4.86
CA VAL A 41 -2.91 1.15 4.74
C VAL A 41 -3.09 0.41 3.42
N GLN A 42 -2.52 0.91 2.33
CA GLN A 42 -2.62 0.27 1.02
C GLN A 42 -1.43 -0.64 0.67
N GLY A 43 -0.34 -0.58 1.45
CA GLY A 43 0.84 -1.42 1.21
C GLY A 43 1.66 -1.02 -0.02
N GLU A 44 1.50 0.21 -0.49
CA GLU A 44 2.19 0.72 -1.67
C GLU A 44 3.61 1.15 -1.32
N PHE A 45 4.62 0.46 -1.86
CA PHE A 45 6.02 0.83 -1.70
C PHE A 45 6.67 1.00 -3.07
N ALA A 46 7.19 2.19 -3.37
CA ALA A 46 8.09 2.34 -4.51
C ALA A 46 9.38 1.56 -4.22
N HIS A 47 9.77 0.70 -5.15
CA HIS A 47 10.92 -0.21 -5.04
C HIS A 47 12.14 0.44 -4.37
N ASN A 48 12.35 0.08 -3.11
CA ASN A 48 13.63 0.10 -2.41
C ASN A 48 13.77 -1.28 -1.77
N ALA A 49 14.90 -1.94 -2.01
CA ALA A 49 15.17 -3.36 -1.75
C ALA A 49 15.20 -3.79 -0.26
N ASP A 50 14.48 -3.10 0.63
CA ASP A 50 14.56 -3.28 2.09
C ASP A 50 13.19 -3.35 2.79
N THR A 51 12.15 -3.94 2.19
CA THR A 51 10.90 -4.17 2.95
C THR A 51 10.08 -5.36 2.47
N ILE A 52 10.54 -6.58 2.76
CA ILE A 52 9.66 -7.74 2.97
C ILE A 52 10.19 -8.48 4.20
N GLU A 53 9.69 -8.09 5.38
CA GLU A 53 9.44 -8.99 6.53
C GLU A 53 8.85 -8.16 7.68
N GLY A 54 7.56 -7.88 7.58
CA GLY A 54 6.77 -7.28 8.66
C GLY A 54 5.41 -7.96 8.84
N ALA A 55 5.22 -9.14 8.27
CA ALA A 55 4.04 -9.95 8.52
C ALA A 55 4.26 -10.76 9.80
N ILE A 56 3.53 -10.38 10.85
CA ILE A 56 3.21 -11.23 12.01
C ILE A 56 4.41 -11.49 12.95
N LYS A 57 4.69 -10.52 13.83
CA LYS A 57 5.31 -10.79 15.14
C LYS A 57 4.47 -10.21 16.29
N HIS A 58 3.18 -10.53 16.32
CA HIS A 58 2.28 -10.25 17.46
C HIS A 58 2.61 -11.03 18.76
N ARG A 59 3.81 -11.60 18.91
CA ARG A 59 4.18 -12.33 20.15
C ARG A 59 5.68 -12.59 20.36
N ARG A 60 6.58 -11.99 19.56
CA ARG A 60 7.99 -12.44 19.53
C ARG A 60 9.01 -11.32 19.31
N VAL A 61 8.72 -10.14 19.86
CA VAL A 61 9.65 -8.99 19.86
C VAL A 61 10.54 -8.98 21.12
N ASP A 62 10.28 -9.85 22.11
CA ASP A 62 11.09 -9.88 23.36
C ASP A 62 12.44 -10.62 23.23
N LYS A 63 12.81 -11.15 22.05
CA LYS A 63 14.05 -11.94 21.87
C LYS A 63 14.79 -11.61 20.56
N GLY A 64 15.00 -10.33 20.29
CA GLY A 64 15.92 -9.87 19.23
C GLY A 64 17.35 -9.73 19.75
N GLU A 65 18.34 -10.03 18.90
CA GLU A 65 19.75 -9.73 19.18
C GLU A 65 19.93 -8.23 19.46
N GLY A 66 20.47 -7.89 20.64
CA GLY A 66 20.52 -6.52 21.16
C GLY A 66 19.58 -6.24 22.35
N ALA A 67 19.34 -7.24 23.21
CA ALA A 67 18.50 -7.07 24.39
C ALA A 67 19.09 -5.99 25.32
N LEU A 68 18.30 -4.95 25.60
CA LEU A 68 18.61 -4.04 26.69
C LEU A 68 18.38 -4.78 28.02
N PRO A 69 19.23 -4.57 29.05
CA PRO A 69 19.09 -5.23 30.33
C PRO A 69 17.80 -4.78 31.04
N GLU A 70 16.94 -5.71 31.45
CA GLU A 70 15.68 -5.41 32.16
C GLU A 70 15.89 -4.61 33.46
N GLN A 71 17.05 -4.77 34.10
CA GLN A 71 17.50 -4.02 35.26
C GLN A 71 18.97 -3.64 35.08
N PRO A 72 19.28 -2.50 34.44
CA PRO A 72 20.67 -2.04 34.31
C PRO A 72 21.22 -1.68 35.68
N LYS A 73 22.48 -2.04 35.95
CA LYS A 73 23.20 -1.53 37.12
C LYS A 73 23.61 -0.09 36.86
N ASP A 74 23.69 0.74 37.91
CA ASP A 74 23.91 2.20 37.79
C ASP A 74 25.14 2.59 36.94
N ASP A 75 26.19 1.75 36.89
CA ASP A 75 27.44 2.00 36.13
C ASP A 75 27.58 1.16 34.84
N GLU A 76 26.54 0.47 34.39
CA GLU A 76 26.62 -0.39 33.20
C GLU A 76 26.51 0.46 31.92
N ALA A 77 27.60 0.50 31.13
CA ALA A 77 27.61 1.15 29.82
C ALA A 77 26.74 0.37 28.83
N ILE A 78 25.71 1.01 28.30
CA ILE A 78 24.78 0.47 27.32
C ILE A 78 25.21 0.93 25.92
N HIS A 79 25.49 -0.04 25.05
CA HIS A 79 25.70 0.19 23.61
C HIS A 79 25.02 -0.94 22.83
N ALA A 80 23.70 -0.88 22.73
CA ALA A 80 22.88 -1.92 22.11
C ALA A 80 22.46 -1.51 20.70
N ARG A 81 22.62 -2.40 19.73
CA ARG A 81 22.24 -2.16 18.32
C ARG A 81 20.99 -2.93 17.96
N SER A 82 20.19 -2.39 17.04
CA SER A 82 19.00 -3.06 16.48
C SER A 82 17.96 -3.46 17.54
N VAL A 83 17.78 -2.63 18.57
CA VAL A 83 16.84 -2.89 19.68
C VAL A 83 15.41 -2.78 19.17
N SER A 84 14.62 -3.83 19.35
CA SER A 84 13.20 -3.82 18.95
C SER A 84 12.31 -3.64 20.17
N LEU A 85 11.49 -2.58 20.19
CA LEU A 85 10.58 -2.25 21.29
C LEU A 85 9.18 -1.98 20.77
N SER A 86 8.16 -2.31 21.58
CA SER A 86 6.76 -2.03 21.29
C SER A 86 6.02 -1.63 22.55
N SER A 87 5.03 -0.75 22.46
CA SER A 87 4.16 -0.41 23.59
C SER A 87 2.69 -0.53 23.18
N ALA A 88 1.93 -1.34 23.92
CA ALA A 88 0.47 -1.45 23.82
C ALA A 88 -0.21 -0.10 24.10
N ARG A 89 0.31 0.65 25.07
CA ARG A 89 -0.23 1.94 25.49
C ARG A 89 -0.04 3.01 24.42
N LEU A 90 1.17 3.11 23.87
CA LEU A 90 1.46 4.05 22.78
C LEU A 90 0.92 3.56 21.44
N GLY A 91 0.82 2.25 21.27
CA GLY A 91 0.37 1.58 20.05
C GLY A 91 1.34 1.70 18.88
N ILE A 92 2.64 1.73 19.18
CA ILE A 92 3.72 1.82 18.21
C ILE A 92 4.78 0.73 18.44
N VAL A 93 5.52 0.42 17.38
CA VAL A 93 6.67 -0.49 17.38
C VAL A 93 7.85 0.16 16.66
N ALA A 94 9.06 -0.05 17.15
CA ALA A 94 10.27 0.45 16.51
C ALA A 94 11.39 -0.59 16.57
N LYS A 95 12.24 -0.57 15.54
CA LYS A 95 13.61 -1.08 15.61
C LYS A 95 14.53 0.14 15.69
N ILE A 96 15.20 0.31 16.83
CA ILE A 96 16.12 1.41 17.11
C ILE A 96 17.52 0.97 16.64
N ASP A 97 18.16 1.76 15.78
CA ASP A 97 19.46 1.42 15.20
C ASP A 97 20.52 1.21 16.28
N LEU A 98 20.59 2.14 17.22
CA LEU A 98 21.54 2.14 18.32
C LEU A 98 20.94 2.85 19.54
N VAL A 99 21.19 2.28 20.72
CA VAL A 99 20.88 2.86 22.02
C VAL A 99 22.19 2.97 22.79
N GLU A 100 22.55 4.19 23.18
CA GLU A 100 23.75 4.50 23.97
C GLU A 100 23.34 5.07 25.33
N GLY A 101 24.05 4.72 26.40
CA GLY A 101 23.72 5.23 27.73
C GLY A 101 24.52 4.60 28.85
N GLU A 102 24.20 4.99 30.08
CA GLU A 102 24.77 4.43 31.31
C GLU A 102 23.63 4.19 32.30
N GLY A 103 23.57 2.99 32.89
CA GLY A 103 22.52 2.62 33.83
C GLY A 103 21.13 2.71 33.20
N THR A 104 20.21 3.42 33.85
CA THR A 104 18.84 3.62 33.34
C THR A 104 18.75 4.75 32.31
N ARG A 105 19.78 5.59 32.16
CA ARG A 105 19.76 6.78 31.29
C ARG A 105 20.30 6.44 29.91
N VAL A 106 19.41 6.45 28.92
CA VAL A 106 19.72 6.01 27.55
C VAL A 106 19.28 7.04 26.51
N THR A 107 19.93 7.00 25.36
CA THR A 107 19.72 7.89 24.23
C THR A 107 19.63 7.06 22.94
N PRO A 108 18.49 7.09 22.22
CA PRO A 108 18.40 6.48 20.90
C PRO A 108 19.19 7.30 19.88
N VAL A 109 19.90 6.62 18.99
CA VAL A 109 20.64 7.20 17.87
C VAL A 109 20.07 6.65 16.57
N ASP A 110 19.55 7.55 15.73
CA ASP A 110 18.94 7.23 14.43
C ASP A 110 19.86 7.67 13.29
N TYR A 111 20.19 6.74 12.38
CA TYR A 111 21.15 6.99 11.32
C TYR A 111 20.47 7.51 10.05
N LYS A 112 20.88 8.69 9.58
CA LYS A 112 20.41 9.30 8.34
C LYS A 112 21.51 9.29 7.27
N ARG A 113 21.19 8.80 6.06
CA ARG A 113 22.15 8.74 4.94
C ARG A 113 22.57 10.13 4.43
N GLY A 114 21.67 11.11 4.50
CA GLY A 114 21.87 12.46 3.95
C GLY A 114 22.81 13.36 4.77
N LYS A 115 22.98 14.60 4.28
CA LYS A 115 23.60 15.69 5.03
C LYS A 115 22.59 16.33 5.97
N ARG A 116 23.07 16.89 7.08
CA ARG A 116 22.27 17.70 7.99
C ARG A 116 21.58 18.86 7.24
N PRO A 117 20.27 19.06 7.39
CA PRO A 117 19.59 20.21 6.82
C PRO A 117 19.97 21.52 7.54
N HIS A 118 20.06 22.61 6.79
CA HIS A 118 20.34 23.95 7.30
C HIS A 118 19.07 24.63 7.85
N VAL A 119 18.45 24.02 8.85
CA VAL A 119 17.30 24.57 9.59
C VAL A 119 17.66 24.81 11.05
N ALA A 120 16.96 25.71 11.74
CA ALA A 120 17.28 26.11 13.11
C ALA A 120 17.35 24.91 14.08
N ALA A 121 16.43 23.96 13.95
CA ALA A 121 16.40 22.74 14.77
C ALA A 121 17.43 21.67 14.34
N GLY A 122 18.19 21.89 13.25
CA GLY A 122 19.15 20.94 12.70
C GLY A 122 18.57 19.68 12.04
N ALA A 123 17.25 19.49 12.10
CA ALA A 123 16.49 18.42 11.47
C ALA A 123 15.04 18.90 11.22
N TYR A 124 14.31 18.23 10.32
CA TYR A 124 12.89 18.49 10.13
C TYR A 124 12.06 17.67 11.13
N ASP A 125 10.80 18.06 11.32
CA ASP A 125 9.91 17.41 12.28
C ASP A 125 9.71 15.91 12.06
N PRO A 126 9.66 15.35 10.83
CA PRO A 126 9.53 13.91 10.65
C PRO A 126 10.65 13.12 11.34
N GLU A 127 11.92 13.54 11.18
CA GLU A 127 13.04 12.89 11.85
C GLU A 127 13.06 13.13 13.37
N ARG A 128 12.65 14.32 13.82
CA ARG A 128 12.56 14.66 15.25
C ARG A 128 11.48 13.81 15.94
N VAL A 129 10.32 13.66 15.32
CA VAL A 129 9.21 12.83 15.80
C VAL A 129 9.61 11.35 15.82
N GLN A 130 10.34 10.88 14.81
CA GLN A 130 10.84 9.50 14.77
C GLN A 130 11.68 9.16 16.00
N VAL A 131 12.71 9.98 16.28
CA VAL A 131 13.61 9.73 17.41
C VAL A 131 12.93 9.98 18.76
N CYS A 132 11.99 10.93 18.83
CA CYS A 132 11.15 11.12 20.01
C CYS A 132 10.28 9.90 20.31
N ALA A 133 9.62 9.32 19.30
CA ALA A 133 8.82 8.12 19.45
C ALA A 133 9.65 6.91 19.95
N GLN A 134 10.89 6.77 19.46
CA GLN A 134 11.84 5.76 19.97
C GLN A 134 12.21 6.04 21.44
N GLY A 135 12.44 7.30 21.81
CA GLY A 135 12.67 7.71 23.20
C GLY A 135 11.50 7.42 24.14
N LEU A 136 10.27 7.67 23.68
CA LEU A 136 9.06 7.33 24.42
C LEU A 136 8.89 5.82 24.60
N LEU A 137 9.27 5.01 23.61
CA LEU A 137 9.33 3.55 23.76
C LEU A 137 10.36 3.12 24.80
N LEU A 138 11.53 3.76 24.86
CA LEU A 138 12.53 3.48 25.91
C LEU A 138 11.97 3.83 27.30
N ARG A 139 11.25 4.94 27.45
CA ARG A 139 10.56 5.31 28.70
C ARG A 139 9.53 4.28 29.13
N GLU A 140 8.77 3.73 28.19
CA GLU A 140 7.79 2.66 28.46
C GLU A 140 8.43 1.37 28.99
N HIS A 141 9.70 1.14 28.68
CA HIS A 141 10.46 -0.03 29.12
C HIS A 141 11.34 0.26 30.35
N GLY A 142 11.06 1.35 31.08
CA GLY A 142 11.71 1.67 32.36
C GLY A 142 13.01 2.45 32.26
N TYR A 143 13.40 2.92 31.08
CA TYR A 143 14.60 3.77 30.92
C TYR A 143 14.28 5.26 31.05
N GLU A 144 15.25 6.03 31.52
CA GLU A 144 15.24 7.49 31.46
C GLU A 144 15.79 7.94 30.10
N CYS A 145 15.00 8.70 29.36
CA CYS A 145 15.39 9.17 28.02
C CYS A 145 14.90 10.59 27.79
N GLU A 146 15.76 11.60 27.91
CA GLU A 146 15.40 13.02 27.81
C GLU A 146 15.63 13.60 26.41
N ALA A 147 16.44 12.93 25.59
CA ALA A 147 16.79 13.37 24.25
C ALA A 147 17.16 12.16 23.36
N GLY A 148 17.23 12.41 22.06
CA GLY A 148 17.76 11.48 21.07
C GLY A 148 18.84 12.13 20.22
N VAL A 149 19.50 11.35 19.37
CA VAL A 149 20.51 11.85 18.43
C VAL A 149 20.17 11.41 17.02
N LEU A 150 20.21 12.37 16.09
CA LEU A 150 20.22 12.11 14.66
C LEU A 150 21.67 12.14 14.18
N TYR A 151 22.16 11.04 13.61
CA TYR A 151 23.49 10.97 13.04
C TYR A 151 23.42 11.05 11.50
N PHE A 152 23.90 12.14 10.92
CA PHE A 152 23.91 12.37 9.47
C PHE A 152 25.21 11.86 8.86
N ALA A 153 25.18 10.69 8.21
CA ALA A 153 26.36 10.07 7.62
C ALA A 153 27.01 10.93 6.52
N GLY A 154 26.21 11.69 5.77
CA GLY A 154 26.69 12.55 4.68
C GLY A 154 27.51 13.76 5.15
N SER A 155 27.32 14.21 6.40
CA SER A 155 28.12 15.29 7.02
C SER A 155 28.92 14.86 8.24
N LYS A 156 28.74 13.60 8.71
CA LYS A 156 29.32 13.05 9.95
C LYS A 156 28.99 13.87 11.19
N GLU A 157 27.80 14.46 11.23
CA GLU A 157 27.34 15.29 12.33
C GLU A 157 26.35 14.54 13.22
N ARG A 158 26.46 14.75 14.53
CA ARG A 158 25.45 14.36 15.54
C ARG A 158 24.59 15.58 15.86
N VAL A 159 23.28 15.47 15.68
CA VAL A 159 22.32 16.51 16.05
C VAL A 159 21.50 16.01 17.24
N PRO A 160 21.67 16.59 18.43
CA PRO A 160 20.83 16.25 19.58
C PRO A 160 19.41 16.80 19.38
N VAL A 161 18.41 16.00 19.75
CA VAL A 161 16.99 16.34 19.71
C VAL A 161 16.43 16.19 21.12
N ALA A 162 16.22 17.32 21.81
CA ALA A 162 15.59 17.31 23.13
C ALA A 162 14.10 16.93 23.02
N PHE A 163 13.61 16.11 23.96
CA PHE A 163 12.21 15.74 24.03
C PHE A 163 11.44 16.71 24.92
N ASP A 164 11.35 17.95 24.45
CA ASP A 164 10.51 18.98 25.07
C ASP A 164 9.02 18.64 24.96
N GLU A 165 8.20 19.35 25.74
CA GLU A 165 6.75 19.11 25.81
C GLU A 165 6.08 19.23 24.44
N ALA A 166 6.49 20.20 23.61
CA ALA A 166 5.94 20.43 22.28
C ALA A 166 6.25 19.28 21.32
N LEU A 167 7.46 18.73 21.32
CA LEU A 167 7.83 17.60 20.48
C LEU A 167 7.15 16.31 20.95
N VAL A 168 7.00 16.12 22.26
CA VAL A 168 6.27 14.97 22.82
C VAL A 168 4.79 15.04 22.42
N GLU A 169 4.17 16.20 22.52
CA GLU A 169 2.79 16.43 22.09
C GLU A 169 2.60 16.19 20.59
N LEU A 170 3.48 16.75 19.74
CA LEU A 170 3.47 16.51 18.29
C LEU A 170 3.61 15.02 17.96
N THR A 171 4.49 14.32 18.67
CA THR A 171 4.74 12.88 18.45
C THR A 171 3.51 12.06 18.80
N LEU A 172 2.93 12.28 19.98
CA LEU A 172 1.74 11.56 20.43
C LEU A 172 0.52 11.86 19.56
N SER A 173 0.28 13.14 19.21
CA SER A 173 -0.83 13.53 18.33
C SER A 173 -0.68 12.93 16.93
N SER A 174 0.54 12.88 16.38
CA SER A 174 0.81 12.24 15.08
C SER A 174 0.52 10.74 15.09
N VAL A 175 0.89 10.03 16.17
CA VAL A 175 0.54 8.61 16.35
C VAL A 175 -0.97 8.41 16.38
N GLN A 176 -1.68 9.27 17.13
CA GLN A 176 -3.14 9.20 17.25
C GLN A 176 -3.84 9.50 15.92
N ALA A 177 -3.40 10.54 15.22
CA ALA A 177 -4.00 10.94 13.96
C ALA A 177 -3.75 9.91 12.85
N LEU A 178 -2.55 9.32 12.79
CA LEU A 178 -2.26 8.20 11.88
C LEU A 178 -3.14 6.97 12.18
N ARG A 179 -3.37 6.67 13.46
CA ARG A 179 -4.28 5.58 13.86
C ARG A 179 -5.71 5.87 13.41
N GLY A 180 -6.22 7.07 13.69
CA GLY A 180 -7.55 7.49 13.25
C GLY A 180 -7.71 7.45 11.75
N LEU A 181 -6.67 7.86 11.02
CA LEU A 181 -6.62 7.80 9.57
C LEU A 181 -6.71 6.36 9.04
N ALA A 182 -5.93 5.44 9.61
CA ALA A 182 -5.97 4.02 9.21
C ALA A 182 -7.34 3.38 9.48
N LEU A 183 -7.99 3.74 10.59
CA LEU A 183 -9.33 3.23 10.94
C LEU A 183 -10.44 3.82 10.08
N ALA A 184 -10.32 5.08 9.67
CA ALA A 184 -11.34 5.75 8.86
C ALA A 184 -11.45 5.15 7.44
N GLY A 185 -10.37 4.56 6.91
CA GLY A 185 -10.34 3.96 5.57
C GLY A 185 -10.54 4.97 4.43
N HIS A 186 -10.41 6.27 4.72
CA HIS A 186 -10.49 7.35 3.73
C HIS A 186 -9.08 7.85 3.42
N ILE A 187 -8.69 7.78 2.15
CA ILE A 187 -7.41 8.30 1.70
C ILE A 187 -7.38 9.84 1.83
N PRO A 188 -6.36 10.44 2.46
CA PRO A 188 -6.24 11.90 2.53
C PRO A 188 -6.01 12.51 1.15
N GLU A 189 -6.47 13.73 0.95
CA GLU A 189 -6.14 14.52 -0.25
C GLU A 189 -4.62 14.74 -0.38
N PRO A 190 -4.08 14.85 -1.61
CA PRO A 190 -2.70 15.24 -1.80
C PRO A 190 -2.41 16.63 -1.19
N LEU A 191 -1.18 16.83 -0.70
CA LEU A 191 -0.76 18.15 -0.20
C LEU A 191 -0.87 19.21 -1.32
N ALA A 192 -1.57 20.31 -1.06
CA ALA A 192 -1.70 21.43 -1.99
C ALA A 192 -0.35 22.12 -2.24
N ASP A 193 0.05 22.24 -3.51
CA ASP A 193 1.25 22.95 -4.01
C ASP A 193 2.53 22.74 -3.18
N SER A 194 2.71 21.52 -2.66
CA SER A 194 3.78 21.25 -1.72
C SER A 194 5.10 20.94 -2.44
N PRO A 195 6.22 21.58 -2.06
CA PRO A 195 7.56 21.27 -2.60
C PRO A 195 8.08 19.89 -2.13
N LYS A 196 7.29 19.17 -1.33
CA LYS A 196 7.54 17.77 -0.96
C LYS A 196 7.11 16.80 -2.06
N CYS A 197 6.04 17.12 -2.79
CA CYS A 197 5.40 16.21 -3.75
C CYS A 197 6.33 15.76 -4.89
N PRO A 198 7.07 16.65 -5.58
CA PRO A 198 7.97 16.23 -6.67
C PRO A 198 9.14 15.33 -6.23
N ARG A 199 9.45 15.30 -4.93
CA ARG A 199 10.52 14.48 -4.34
C ARG A 199 9.99 13.22 -3.64
N CYS A 200 8.67 13.04 -3.62
CA CYS A 200 8.03 11.90 -2.98
C CYS A 200 8.28 10.63 -3.82
N SER A 201 8.66 9.54 -3.16
CA SER A 201 8.84 8.22 -3.77
C SER A 201 7.55 7.72 -4.45
N LEU A 202 6.40 8.04 -3.89
CA LEU A 202 5.08 7.65 -4.40
C LEU A 202 4.44 8.73 -5.29
N ALA A 203 5.17 9.74 -5.77
CA ALA A 203 4.59 10.79 -6.61
C ALA A 203 3.88 10.22 -7.86
N GLY A 204 4.44 9.18 -8.49
CA GLY A 204 3.85 8.52 -9.66
C GLY A 204 2.62 7.66 -9.36
N ILE A 205 2.40 7.25 -8.11
CA ILE A 205 1.18 6.54 -7.67
C ILE A 205 0.14 7.55 -7.17
N CYS A 206 0.59 8.49 -6.35
CA CYS A 206 -0.22 9.54 -5.76
C CYS A 206 -0.80 10.49 -6.81
N MET A 207 -0.05 10.78 -7.89
CA MET A 207 -0.38 11.69 -8.99
C MET A 207 -1.07 12.97 -8.49
N PRO A 208 -0.37 13.78 -7.66
CA PRO A 208 -1.01 14.83 -6.89
C PRO A 208 -1.66 15.92 -7.75
N ASP A 209 -1.10 16.20 -8.94
CA ASP A 209 -1.62 17.22 -9.85
C ASP A 209 -2.83 16.69 -10.63
N GLU A 210 -2.80 15.42 -11.06
CA GLU A 210 -3.90 14.76 -11.75
C GLU A 210 -5.10 14.53 -10.82
N VAL A 211 -4.84 14.09 -9.58
CA VAL A 211 -5.89 13.94 -8.56
C VAL A 211 -6.55 15.29 -8.27
N ARG A 212 -5.77 16.37 -8.13
CA ARG A 212 -6.33 17.72 -8.00
C ARG A 212 -7.14 18.14 -9.21
N PHE A 213 -6.60 17.95 -10.42
CA PHE A 213 -7.31 18.28 -11.66
C PHE A 213 -8.65 17.55 -11.78
N LEU A 214 -8.74 16.29 -11.34
CA LEU A 214 -10.00 15.54 -11.32
C LEU A 214 -10.96 15.98 -10.22
N ASN A 215 -10.43 16.38 -9.06
CA ASN A 215 -11.24 16.82 -7.91
C ASN A 215 -11.72 18.27 -8.03
N GLU A 216 -11.07 19.10 -8.86
CA GLU A 216 -11.52 20.46 -9.20
C GLU A 216 -12.32 20.41 -10.52
N PRO A 217 -13.67 20.46 -10.47
CA PRO A 217 -14.49 20.31 -11.66
C PRO A 217 -14.38 21.59 -12.51
N VAL A 218 -13.49 21.62 -13.50
CA VAL A 218 -13.44 22.71 -14.49
C VAL A 218 -14.28 22.38 -15.73
N VAL A 219 -14.61 21.10 -15.96
CA VAL A 219 -15.34 20.68 -17.16
C VAL A 219 -16.27 19.52 -16.80
N GLU A 220 -17.55 19.60 -17.18
CA GLU A 220 -18.39 18.40 -17.22
C GLU A 220 -17.64 17.33 -18.03
N PRO A 221 -17.38 16.13 -17.49
CA PRO A 221 -16.64 15.12 -18.22
C PRO A 221 -17.35 14.91 -19.55
N ARG A 222 -16.66 15.22 -20.65
CA ARG A 222 -17.18 14.99 -21.99
C ARG A 222 -17.66 13.54 -22.03
N PRO A 223 -18.91 13.27 -22.41
CA PRO A 223 -19.37 11.90 -22.58
C PRO A 223 -18.37 11.17 -23.47
N LEU A 224 -17.67 10.20 -22.91
CA LEU A 224 -16.89 9.26 -23.70
C LEU A 224 -17.92 8.43 -24.45
N PHE A 225 -18.17 8.77 -25.70
CA PHE A 225 -18.82 7.84 -26.59
C PHE A 225 -17.86 6.66 -26.73
N PRO A 226 -18.25 5.43 -26.33
CA PRO A 226 -17.42 4.28 -26.62
C PRO A 226 -17.12 4.32 -28.13
N SER A 227 -15.85 4.11 -28.50
CA SER A 227 -15.50 3.85 -29.89
C SER A 227 -16.48 2.80 -30.40
N ALA A 228 -17.18 3.08 -31.51
CA ALA A 228 -18.09 2.12 -32.11
C ALA A 228 -17.38 0.77 -32.15
N GLN A 229 -17.86 -0.19 -31.36
CA GLN A 229 -17.36 -1.55 -31.46
C GLN A 229 -17.91 -2.05 -32.79
N ASP A 230 -17.06 -2.11 -33.81
CA ASP A 230 -17.43 -2.65 -35.12
C ASP A 230 -17.81 -4.14 -35.04
N ALA A 231 -17.54 -4.80 -33.90
CA ALA A 231 -17.82 -6.20 -33.64
C ALA A 231 -19.02 -6.41 -32.70
N LEU A 232 -19.95 -7.28 -33.09
CA LEU A 232 -21.18 -7.59 -32.37
C LEU A 232 -21.15 -9.01 -31.76
N PRO A 233 -21.92 -9.26 -30.68
CA PRO A 233 -22.04 -10.60 -30.13
C PRO A 233 -22.78 -11.53 -31.09
N LEU A 234 -22.21 -12.72 -31.33
CA LEU A 234 -22.82 -13.79 -32.10
C LEU A 234 -23.64 -14.71 -31.19
N TYR A 235 -24.97 -14.67 -31.33
CA TYR A 235 -25.89 -15.57 -30.63
C TYR A 235 -26.21 -16.79 -31.48
N VAL A 236 -25.95 -17.99 -30.96
CA VAL A 236 -26.29 -19.26 -31.61
C VAL A 236 -27.41 -19.94 -30.82
N GLN A 237 -28.65 -19.72 -31.26
CA GLN A 237 -29.89 -20.17 -30.62
C GLN A 237 -30.61 -21.29 -31.40
N THR A 238 -29.86 -22.12 -32.11
CA THR A 238 -30.43 -23.23 -32.89
C THR A 238 -30.28 -24.56 -32.15
N PRO A 239 -31.32 -25.39 -32.05
CA PRO A 239 -31.19 -26.76 -31.56
C PRO A 239 -30.16 -27.53 -32.39
N ARG A 240 -29.26 -28.27 -31.72
CA ARG A 240 -28.21 -29.10 -32.34
C ARG A 240 -27.26 -28.32 -33.27
N GLY A 241 -27.08 -27.02 -33.02
CA GLY A 241 -26.11 -26.22 -33.75
C GLY A 241 -24.67 -26.68 -33.51
N PHE A 242 -23.85 -26.63 -34.55
CA PHE A 242 -22.41 -26.87 -34.48
C PHE A 242 -21.66 -25.66 -35.04
N VAL A 243 -20.82 -25.04 -34.22
CA VAL A 243 -20.01 -23.89 -34.61
C VAL A 243 -18.60 -24.35 -34.95
N ARG A 244 -18.16 -24.07 -36.18
CA ARG A 244 -16.80 -24.35 -36.63
C ARG A 244 -16.14 -23.15 -37.30
N LYS A 245 -14.82 -23.10 -37.26
CA LYS A 245 -14.01 -22.15 -38.03
C LYS A 245 -13.86 -22.63 -39.47
N ASP A 246 -13.97 -21.69 -40.40
CA ASP A 246 -13.62 -21.84 -41.81
C ASP A 246 -12.89 -20.58 -42.28
N GLY A 247 -11.56 -20.66 -42.40
CA GLY A 247 -10.73 -19.47 -42.63
C GLY A 247 -10.95 -18.39 -41.57
N GLU A 248 -11.36 -17.19 -42.00
CA GLU A 248 -11.64 -16.03 -41.14
C GLU A 248 -13.13 -15.93 -40.71
N ARG A 249 -13.89 -17.03 -40.83
CA ARG A 249 -15.33 -17.07 -40.51
C ARG A 249 -15.65 -18.14 -39.47
N LEU A 250 -16.66 -17.84 -38.66
CA LEU A 250 -17.42 -18.82 -37.88
C LEU A 250 -18.58 -19.28 -38.74
N VAL A 251 -18.69 -20.58 -38.95
CA VAL A 251 -19.78 -21.23 -39.68
C VAL A 251 -20.64 -21.98 -38.68
N ILE A 252 -21.95 -21.73 -38.73
CA ILE A 252 -22.96 -22.42 -37.92
C ILE A 252 -23.62 -23.46 -38.81
N GLU A 253 -23.56 -24.71 -38.38
CA GLU A 253 -24.15 -25.86 -39.07
C GLU A 253 -25.27 -26.47 -38.23
N VAL A 254 -26.32 -26.94 -38.89
CA VAL A 254 -27.38 -27.76 -38.31
C VAL A 254 -27.53 -28.95 -39.23
N GLU A 255 -27.46 -30.17 -38.69
CA GLU A 255 -27.56 -31.41 -39.49
C GLU A 255 -26.53 -31.49 -40.65
N LYS A 256 -25.34 -30.90 -40.46
CA LYS A 256 -24.25 -30.77 -41.45
C LYS A 256 -24.55 -29.83 -42.62
N GLU A 257 -25.64 -29.08 -42.57
CA GLU A 257 -25.93 -28.02 -43.50
C GLU A 257 -25.58 -26.67 -42.89
N LYS A 258 -24.92 -25.81 -43.69
CA LYS A 258 -24.58 -24.45 -43.28
C LYS A 258 -25.84 -23.60 -43.21
N VAL A 259 -26.16 -23.10 -42.02
CA VAL A 259 -27.33 -22.25 -41.79
C VAL A 259 -26.97 -20.77 -41.66
N ALA A 260 -25.76 -20.46 -41.17
CA ALA A 260 -25.29 -19.08 -41.02
C ALA A 260 -23.77 -19.01 -40.97
N GLU A 261 -23.23 -17.79 -41.13
CA GLU A 261 -21.82 -17.50 -40.90
C GLU A 261 -21.62 -16.09 -40.37
N ALA A 262 -20.53 -15.88 -39.65
CA ALA A 262 -20.09 -14.57 -39.16
C ALA A 262 -18.58 -14.43 -39.36
N ARG A 263 -18.09 -13.23 -39.70
CA ARG A 263 -16.65 -12.97 -39.80
C ARG A 263 -16.06 -12.83 -38.41
N LEU A 264 -14.93 -13.49 -38.16
CA LEU A 264 -14.27 -13.43 -36.85
C LEU A 264 -13.92 -12.00 -36.41
N LEU A 265 -13.61 -11.11 -37.35
CA LEU A 265 -13.30 -9.70 -37.08
C LEU A 265 -14.51 -8.89 -36.58
N GLU A 266 -15.72 -9.34 -36.93
CA GLU A 266 -16.98 -8.67 -36.59
C GLU A 266 -17.66 -9.32 -35.37
N VAL A 267 -16.97 -10.25 -34.67
CA VAL A 267 -17.52 -11.00 -33.54
C VAL A 267 -16.80 -10.59 -32.26
N SER A 268 -17.52 -9.93 -31.34
CA SER A 268 -16.99 -9.51 -30.04
C SER A 268 -17.14 -10.60 -28.96
N GLN A 269 -18.09 -11.52 -29.14
CA GLN A 269 -18.38 -12.62 -28.22
C GLN A 269 -19.15 -13.71 -28.96
N VAL A 270 -19.00 -14.97 -28.55
CA VAL A 270 -19.87 -16.07 -28.99
C VAL A 270 -20.74 -16.54 -27.82
N ALA A 271 -22.06 -16.54 -28.00
CA ALA A 271 -23.02 -17.02 -27.01
C ALA A 271 -23.76 -18.27 -27.52
N LEU A 272 -23.50 -19.41 -26.88
CA LEU A 272 -24.03 -20.72 -27.26
C LEU A 272 -25.18 -21.10 -26.34
N PHE A 273 -26.34 -21.44 -26.91
CA PHE A 273 -27.55 -21.77 -26.15
C PHE A 273 -27.88 -23.26 -26.26
N GLY A 274 -28.31 -23.84 -25.14
CA GLY A 274 -28.78 -25.22 -25.07
C GLY A 274 -27.69 -26.22 -25.45
N HIS A 275 -28.03 -27.16 -26.34
CA HIS A 275 -27.12 -28.22 -26.79
C HIS A 275 -26.28 -27.83 -28.02
N THR A 276 -25.95 -26.55 -28.15
CA THR A 276 -25.07 -26.07 -29.22
C THR A 276 -23.62 -26.45 -28.91
N MET A 277 -22.94 -26.99 -29.90
CA MET A 277 -21.56 -27.43 -29.82
C MET A 277 -20.64 -26.47 -30.57
N ILE A 278 -19.38 -26.41 -30.17
CA ILE A 278 -18.31 -25.66 -30.85
C ILE A 278 -17.10 -26.57 -31.01
N SER A 279 -16.43 -26.52 -32.16
CA SER A 279 -15.24 -27.33 -32.38
C SER A 279 -14.04 -26.79 -31.58
N ALA A 280 -13.16 -27.69 -31.13
CA ALA A 280 -11.96 -27.30 -30.37
C ALA A 280 -11.07 -26.30 -31.14
N ALA A 281 -10.92 -26.48 -32.45
CA ALA A 281 -10.17 -25.56 -33.30
C ALA A 281 -10.77 -24.14 -33.30
N THR A 282 -12.09 -24.03 -33.25
CA THR A 282 -12.80 -22.76 -33.18
C THR A 282 -12.62 -22.10 -31.82
N LEU A 283 -12.70 -22.91 -30.76
CA LEU A 283 -12.49 -22.44 -29.40
C LEU A 283 -11.05 -21.91 -29.19
N HIS A 284 -10.05 -22.60 -29.75
CA HIS A 284 -8.66 -22.14 -29.75
C HIS A 284 -8.48 -20.80 -30.48
N GLU A 285 -9.18 -20.60 -31.60
CA GLU A 285 -9.14 -19.32 -32.31
C GLU A 285 -9.77 -18.20 -31.50
N CYS A 286 -10.90 -18.48 -30.84
CA CYS A 286 -11.55 -17.53 -29.94
C CYS A 286 -10.59 -17.11 -28.82
N PHE A 287 -9.87 -18.05 -28.21
CA PHE A 287 -8.84 -17.73 -27.21
C PHE A 287 -7.72 -16.87 -27.75
N ARG A 288 -7.18 -17.19 -28.93
CA ARG A 288 -6.09 -16.42 -29.56
C ARG A 288 -6.49 -14.97 -29.84
N ARG A 289 -7.76 -14.74 -30.18
CA ARG A 289 -8.30 -13.41 -30.50
C ARG A 289 -8.92 -12.69 -29.31
N GLY A 290 -8.91 -13.30 -28.13
CA GLY A 290 -9.58 -12.74 -26.95
C GLY A 290 -11.10 -12.66 -27.08
N ILE A 291 -11.72 -13.47 -27.94
CA ILE A 291 -13.18 -13.54 -28.09
C ILE A 291 -13.71 -14.50 -27.01
N PRO A 292 -14.46 -14.01 -26.01
CA PRO A 292 -15.06 -14.87 -25.00
C PRO A 292 -16.17 -15.76 -25.58
N VAL A 293 -16.23 -17.00 -25.13
CA VAL A 293 -17.34 -17.92 -25.43
C VAL A 293 -18.16 -18.13 -24.17
N THR A 294 -19.46 -17.85 -24.24
CA THR A 294 -20.40 -17.97 -23.12
C THR A 294 -21.42 -19.07 -23.36
N TRP A 295 -21.75 -19.79 -22.29
CA TRP A 295 -22.58 -20.98 -22.33
C TRP A 295 -23.88 -20.70 -21.59
N HIS A 296 -25.01 -20.92 -22.24
CA HIS A 296 -26.34 -20.65 -21.73
C HIS A 296 -27.22 -21.89 -21.83
N THR A 297 -28.14 -22.06 -20.88
CA THR A 297 -29.20 -23.07 -20.97
C THR A 297 -30.14 -22.78 -22.14
N TYR A 298 -31.01 -23.73 -22.50
CA TYR A 298 -32.03 -23.51 -23.53
C TYR A 298 -32.97 -22.35 -23.21
N GLY A 299 -33.26 -22.11 -21.92
CA GLY A 299 -34.08 -20.99 -21.43
C GLY A 299 -33.32 -19.66 -21.28
N GLY A 300 -32.07 -19.59 -21.73
CA GLY A 300 -31.27 -18.37 -21.71
C GLY A 300 -30.57 -18.03 -20.39
N TRP A 301 -30.60 -18.91 -19.40
CA TRP A 301 -29.81 -18.74 -18.18
C TRP A 301 -28.32 -18.96 -18.44
N PHE A 302 -27.49 -18.02 -18.02
CA PHE A 302 -26.04 -18.12 -18.05
C PHE A 302 -25.55 -19.28 -17.17
N VAL A 303 -24.70 -20.13 -17.73
CA VAL A 303 -24.08 -21.27 -17.03
C VAL A 303 -22.62 -20.97 -16.70
N GLY A 304 -21.91 -20.34 -17.63
CA GLY A 304 -20.50 -20.03 -17.48
C GLY A 304 -19.89 -19.47 -18.75
N HIS A 305 -18.59 -19.22 -18.72
CA HIS A 305 -17.83 -18.81 -19.89
C HIS A 305 -16.49 -19.54 -19.99
N THR A 306 -15.90 -19.48 -21.16
CA THR A 306 -14.54 -19.92 -21.44
C THR A 306 -13.80 -18.79 -22.13
N VAL A 307 -12.69 -18.37 -21.53
CA VAL A 307 -11.82 -17.30 -22.01
C VAL A 307 -10.39 -17.82 -22.07
N GLY A 308 -9.58 -17.28 -22.97
CA GLY A 308 -8.15 -17.56 -22.98
C GLY A 308 -7.50 -16.92 -21.74
N THR A 309 -6.89 -17.72 -20.87
CA THR A 309 -6.10 -17.21 -19.75
C THR A 309 -4.67 -16.94 -20.24
N GLY A 310 -4.40 -15.72 -20.66
CA GLY A 310 -3.05 -15.32 -21.06
C GLY A 310 -2.98 -13.84 -21.41
N HIS A 311 -2.11 -13.11 -20.71
CA HIS A 311 -1.54 -11.89 -21.24
C HIS A 311 -0.47 -12.27 -22.28
N HIS A 312 -0.35 -11.52 -23.38
CA HIS A 312 0.74 -11.71 -24.35
C HIS A 312 2.14 -11.36 -23.77
N ASN A 313 2.20 -10.91 -22.52
CA ASN A 313 3.42 -10.70 -21.73
C ASN A 313 3.27 -11.46 -20.42
N VAL A 314 4.08 -12.50 -20.20
CA VAL A 314 4.17 -13.20 -18.91
C VAL A 314 5.61 -13.10 -18.42
N GLU A 315 5.82 -12.40 -17.31
CA GLU A 315 7.03 -12.57 -16.49
C GLU A 315 6.96 -13.93 -15.79
N MET A 316 8.00 -14.74 -15.96
CA MET A 316 8.07 -16.07 -15.36
C MET A 316 8.47 -15.97 -13.87
N PRO A 317 7.71 -16.58 -12.94
CA PRO A 317 8.14 -16.71 -11.56
C PRO A 317 9.26 -17.77 -11.49
N ARG A 318 10.38 -17.41 -10.84
CA ARG A 318 11.47 -18.37 -10.59
C ARG A 318 11.06 -19.38 -9.51
N PRO A 319 11.38 -20.67 -9.67
CA PRO A 319 11.03 -21.70 -8.72
C PRO A 319 11.87 -21.60 -7.43
N HIS A 320 11.25 -22.01 -6.32
CA HIS A 320 11.80 -22.04 -4.95
C HIS A 320 13.05 -22.91 -4.81
#